data_AF-A0A7V5P8K8-F1
#
_entry.id   AF-A0A7V5P8K8-F1
#
_cell.length_a   1.000
_cell.length_b   1.000
_cell.length_c   1.000
_cell.angle_alpha   90.00
_cell.angle_beta   90.00
_cell.angle_gamma   90.00
#
_symmetry.space_group_name_H-M   'P 1'
#
loop_
_entity.id
_entity.type
_entity.pdbx_description
1 polymer ?
#
loop_
_entity_poly.entity_id
_entity_poly.type
_entity_poly.pdbx_seq_one_letter_code
_entity_poly.pdbx_strand_id
1 'polypeptide(L)' 'MAGEADRVAELEQRIAELKRRWPAHSVSPALFEQLDELERQLAEALAAKQEQCQNK' A
#
# COMPACT_ATOMS: atom_id res chain seq x y z
N MET A 1 -8.63 5.98 -18.99
CA MET A 1 -8.31 6.55 -17.67
C MET A 1 -7.63 5.44 -16.88
N ALA A 2 -6.40 5.65 -16.43
CA ALA A 2 -5.67 4.70 -15.59
C ALA A 2 -6.31 4.70 -14.18
N GLY A 3 -7.48 4.07 -14.06
CA GLY A 3 -8.30 4.02 -12.85
C GLY A 3 -7.89 2.84 -11.99
N GLU A 4 -7.72 3.08 -10.70
CA GLU A 4 -7.35 2.17 -9.60
C GLU A 4 -6.08 1.30 -9.74
N ALA A 5 -5.79 0.66 -10.87
CA ALA A 5 -4.63 -0.23 -11.02
C ALA A 5 -3.30 0.51 -10.87
N ASP A 6 -3.24 1.75 -11.37
CA ASP A 6 -2.06 2.62 -11.28
C ASP A 6 -1.81 3.08 -9.83
N ARG A 7 -2.89 3.35 -9.08
CA ARG A 7 -2.81 3.71 -7.65
C ARG A 7 -2.29 2.57 -6.79
N VAL A 8 -2.74 1.34 -7.03
CA VAL A 8 -2.25 0.15 -6.29
C VAL A 8 -0.75 -0.03 -6.56
N ALA A 9 -0.32 0.10 -7.82
CA ALA A 9 1.08 -0.01 -8.19
C ALA A 9 1.95 1.09 -7.57
N GLU A 10 1.49 2.34 -7.54
CA GLU A 10 2.19 3.45 -6.87
C GLU A 10 2.33 3.22 -5.35
N LEU A 11 1.27 2.75 -4.71
CA LEU A 11 1.27 2.46 -3.27
C LEU A 11 2.24 1.32 -2.94
N GLU A 12 2.25 0.23 -3.71
CA GLU A 12 3.21 -0.86 -3.54
C GLU A 12 4.66 -0.42 -3.78
N GLN A 13 4.91 0.39 -4.82
CA GLN A 13 6.24 0.95 -5.10
C GLN A 13 6.76 1.79 -3.93
N ARG A 14 5.91 2.69 -3.41
CA ARG A 14 6.24 3.52 -2.24
C ARG A 14 6.54 2.68 -1.01
N ILE A 15 5.73 1.65 -0.73
CA ILE A 15 5.94 0.71 0.38
C ILE A 15 7.27 -0.04 0.20
N ALA A 16 7.56 -0.53 -1.00
CA ALA A 16 8.77 -1.28 -1.31
C ALA A 16 10.03 -0.41 -1.20
N GLU A 17 9.99 0.82 -1.68
CA GLU A 17 11.06 1.80 -1.51
C GLU A 17 11.28 2.17 -0.04
N LEU A 18 10.19 2.40 0.71
CA LEU A 18 10.23 2.71 2.13
C LEU A 18 10.87 1.55 2.91
N LYS A 19 10.40 0.31 2.68
CA LYS A 19 10.97 -0.93 3.25
C LYS A 19 12.42 -1.18 2.81
N ARG A 20 12.82 -0.81 1.59
CA ARG A 20 14.21 -0.92 1.11
C ARG A 20 15.17 0.01 1.83
N ARG A 21 14.71 1.21 2.19
CA ARG A 21 15.49 2.17 2.99
C ARG A 21 15.45 1.86 4.49
N TRP A 22 14.62 0.91 4.94
CA TRP A 22 14.59 0.50 6.33
C TRP A 22 15.83 -0.35 6.67
N PRO A 23 16.70 0.12 7.58
CA PRO A 23 17.68 -0.76 8.19
C PRO A 23 16.94 -1.73 9.12
N ALA A 24 17.21 -3.03 8.98
CA ALA A 24 16.49 -4.14 9.64
C ALA A 24 16.44 -4.11 11.19
N HIS A 25 17.05 -3.11 11.83
CA HIS A 25 17.12 -2.96 13.28
C HIS A 25 16.80 -1.54 13.80
N SER A 26 16.29 -0.61 12.99
CA SER A 26 15.89 0.73 13.47
C SER A 26 14.55 1.17 12.88
N VAL A 27 13.52 0.36 13.09
CA VAL A 27 12.14 0.76 12.82
C VAL A 27 11.71 1.75 13.90
N SER A 28 11.74 3.03 13.56
CA SER A 28 11.11 4.07 14.36
C SER A 28 9.59 3.94 14.26
N PRO A 29 8.84 4.08 15.37
CA PRO A 29 7.37 3.95 15.37
C PRO A 29 6.69 4.89 14.37
N ALA A 30 7.19 6.12 14.23
CA ALA A 30 6.68 7.08 13.24
C ALA A 30 6.80 6.60 11.78
N LEU A 31 7.80 5.76 11.49
CA LEU A 31 8.01 5.19 10.15
C LEU A 31 7.08 3.99 9.93
N PHE A 32 6.87 3.20 10.99
CA PHE A 32 5.91 2.11 11.00
C PHE A 32 4.46 2.61 10.83
N GLU A 33 4.08 3.68 11.51
CA GLU A 33 2.77 4.34 11.32
C GLU A 33 2.56 4.80 9.87
N GLN A 34 3.61 5.36 9.25
CA GLN A 34 3.57 5.78 7.85
C GLN A 34 3.43 4.60 6.88
N LEU A 35 4.04 3.46 7.22
CA LEU A 35 3.91 2.23 6.46
C LEU A 35 2.51 1.63 6.60
N ASP A 36 2.00 1.54 7.84
CA ASP A 36 0.66 1.03 8.15
C ASP A 36 -0.42 1.82 7.39
N GLU A 37 -0.28 3.14 7.31
CA GLU A 37 -1.18 3.99 6.55
C GLU A 37 -1.13 3.73 5.03
N LEU A 38 0.07 3.51 4.47
CA LEU A 38 0.20 3.17 3.05
C LEU A 38 -0.36 1.77 2.75
N GLU A 39 -0.11 0.79 3.63
CA GLU A 39 -0.62 -0.58 3.51
C GLU A 39 -2.14 -0.62 3.66
N ARG A 40 -2.72 0.18 4.57
CA ARG A 40 -4.17 0.30 4.75
C ARG A 40 -4.85 0.90 3.52
N GLN A 41 -4.30 1.99 2.95
CA GLN A 41 -4.81 2.56 1.70
C GLN A 41 -4.76 1.58 0.52
N LEU A 42 -3.70 0.79 0.43
CA LEU A 42 -3.58 -0.27 -0.57
C LEU A 42 -4.67 -1.33 -0.39
N ALA A 43 -4.87 -1.78 0.85
CA ALA A 43 -5.88 -2.78 1.19
C ALA A 43 -7.30 -2.28 0.87
N GLU A 44 -7.61 -1.01 1.16
CA GLU A 44 -8.90 -0.39 0.81
C GLU A 44 -9.10 -0.31 -0.70
N ALA A 45 -8.07 0.11 -1.45
CA ALA A 45 -8.12 0.17 -2.91
C ALA A 45 -8.30 -1.23 -3.53
N LEU A 46 -7.65 -2.25 -2.96
CA LEU A 46 -7.77 -3.65 -3.39
C LEU A 46 -9.14 -4.25 -3.02
N ALA A 47 -9.65 -3.96 -1.82
CA ALA A 47 -10.96 -4.41 -1.37
C ALA A 47 -12.07 -3.82 -2.23
N ALA A 48 -12.01 -2.50 -2.51
CA ALA A 48 -12.92 -1.84 -3.43
C ALA A 48 -12.89 -2.48 -4.84
N LYS A 49 -11.70 -2.91 -5.30
CA LYS A 49 -11.57 -3.65 -6.56
C LYS A 49 -12.10 -5.09 -6.51
N GLN A 50 -11.87 -5.81 -5.41
CA GLN A 50 -12.29 -7.21 -5.24
C GLN A 50 -13.81 -7.33 -5.10
N GLU A 51 -14.44 -6.43 -4.36
CA GLU A 51 -15.89 -6.42 -4.14
C GLU A 51 -16.65 -6.18 -5.46
N GLN A 52 -16.05 -5.41 -6.38
CA GLN A 52 -16.56 -5.22 -7.75
C GLN A 52 -16.42 -6.44 -8.65
N CYS A 53 -15.50 -7.37 -8.36
CA CYS A 53 -15.33 -8.62 -9.12
C CYS A 53 -16.09 -9.82 -8.52
N GLN A 54 -16.40 -9.83 -7.23
CA GLN A 54 -17.03 -10.98 -6.56
C GLN A 54 -18.56 -11.10 -6.77
N ASN A 55 -19.23 -10.06 -7.27
CA ASN A 55 -20.70 -10.02 -7.27
C ASN A 55 -21.35 -10.28 -8.64
N LYS A 56 -20.87 -11.25 -9.41
CA LYS A 56 -21.37 -11.52 -10.78
C LYS A 56 -21.79 -12.96 -10.98
#